data_AF-A0A933GUJ5-F1
#
_entry.id   AF-A0A933GUJ5-F1
#
_cell.length_a   1.000
_cell.length_b   1.000
_cell.length_c   1.000
_cell.angle_alpha   90.00
_cell.angle_beta   90.00
_cell.angle_gamma   90.00
#
_symmetry.space_group_name_H-M   'P 1'
#
loop_
_entity.id
_entity.type
_entity.pdbx_description
1 polymer ?
#
loop_
_entity_poly.entity_id
_entity_poly.type
_entity_poly.pdbx_seq_one_letter_code
_entity_poly.pdbx_strand_id
1 'polypeptide(L)'
;MLKITFACFHCQNPMTVEAEHGGKRGRCPKCGSEFAIPSLEGSAPGEPGAPPTPISPSPEILAETSRLKKALVEAGARTAAAERLAAERDSEARRQVAEGEREIERLGKEMEELRSTAGARMAPGEAEGAKPPRGGAEAR
;
A
#
# COMPACT_ATOMS: atom_id res chain seq x y z
N MET A 1 -56.82 -32.20 -7.82
CA MET A 1 -55.48 -31.60 -8.03
C MET A 1 -54.66 -31.82 -6.77
N LEU A 2 -53.53 -32.51 -6.87
CA LEU A 2 -52.66 -32.81 -5.72
C LEU A 2 -51.60 -31.71 -5.58
N LYS A 3 -51.45 -31.16 -4.38
CA LYS A 3 -50.50 -30.08 -4.07
C LYS A 3 -49.46 -30.58 -3.09
N ILE A 4 -48.22 -30.18 -3.29
CA ILE A 4 -47.09 -30.50 -2.43
C ILE A 4 -46.61 -29.22 -1.75
N THR A 5 -46.48 -29.29 -0.42
CA THR A 5 -45.98 -28.18 0.39
C THR A 5 -44.58 -28.53 0.89
N PHE A 6 -43.60 -27.68 0.60
CA PHE A 6 -42.22 -27.87 1.04
C PHE A 6 -41.56 -26.50 1.30
N ALA A 7 -40.46 -26.51 2.05
CA ALA A 7 -39.70 -25.31 2.36
C ALA A 7 -38.51 -25.13 1.40
N CYS A 8 -38.19 -23.90 1.03
CA CYS A 8 -36.99 -23.60 0.25
C CYS A 8 -35.71 -23.96 1.04
N PHE A 9 -34.75 -24.65 0.42
CA PHE A 9 -33.46 -24.97 1.06
C PHE A 9 -32.59 -23.75 1.42
N HIS A 10 -32.82 -22.61 0.77
CA HIS A 10 -32.03 -21.39 0.98
C HIS A 10 -32.64 -20.45 2.02
N CYS A 11 -33.95 -20.18 1.92
CA CYS A 11 -34.63 -19.18 2.75
C CYS A 11 -35.70 -19.78 3.67
N GLN A 12 -35.87 -21.10 3.66
CA GLN A 12 -36.82 -21.86 4.51
C GLN A 12 -38.28 -21.39 4.40
N ASN A 13 -38.61 -20.62 3.37
CA ASN A 13 -39.97 -20.13 3.17
C ASN A 13 -40.86 -21.29 2.71
N PRO A 14 -42.02 -21.51 3.36
CA PRO A 14 -42.95 -22.55 2.94
C PRO A 14 -43.60 -22.17 1.61
N MET A 15 -43.62 -23.10 0.68
CA MET A 15 -44.19 -22.93 -0.65
C MET A 15 -45.07 -24.11 -0.97
N THR A 16 -46.16 -23.85 -1.69
CA THR A 16 -47.07 -24.88 -2.17
C THR A 16 -47.07 -24.84 -3.69
N VAL A 17 -46.72 -25.95 -4.31
CA VAL A 17 -46.75 -26.10 -5.78
C VAL A 17 -47.57 -27.32 -6.15
N GLU A 18 -48.02 -27.37 -7.40
CA GLU A 18 -48.78 -28.52 -7.90
C GLU A 18 -47.84 -29.72 -8.12
N ALA A 19 -48.33 -30.92 -7.83
CA ALA A 19 -47.56 -32.15 -7.98
C ALA A 19 -47.05 -32.39 -9.42
N GLU A 20 -47.72 -31.82 -10.43
CA GLU A 20 -47.31 -31.85 -11.86
C GLU A 20 -45.98 -31.11 -12.13
N HIS A 21 -45.53 -30.31 -11.17
CA HIS A 21 -44.24 -29.63 -11.20
C HIS A 21 -43.16 -30.39 -10.41
N GLY A 22 -43.52 -31.50 -9.77
CA GLY A 22 -42.58 -32.42 -9.12
C GLY A 22 -41.52 -32.91 -10.12
N GLY A 23 -40.25 -32.85 -9.72
CA GLY A 23 -39.11 -33.23 -10.55
C GLY A 23 -38.63 -32.15 -11.53
N LYS A 24 -39.33 -31.03 -11.67
CA LYS A 24 -38.90 -29.88 -12.50
C LYS A 24 -38.04 -28.90 -11.71
N ARG A 25 -37.29 -28.06 -12.42
CA ARG A 25 -36.55 -26.93 -11.83
C ARG A 25 -37.53 -25.80 -11.51
N GLY A 26 -37.57 -25.40 -10.24
CA GLY A 26 -38.35 -24.28 -9.74
C GLY A 26 -37.46 -23.15 -9.24
N ARG A 27 -38.02 -21.94 -9.20
CA ARG A 27 -37.37 -20.77 -8.61
C ARG A 27 -38.14 -20.32 -7.37
N CYS A 28 -37.43 -20.02 -6.29
CA CYS A 28 -38.05 -19.48 -5.08
C CYS A 28 -38.56 -18.05 -5.36
N PRO A 29 -39.84 -17.73 -5.09
CA PRO A 29 -40.38 -16.38 -5.26
C PRO A 29 -39.87 -15.39 -4.19
N LYS A 30 -39.26 -15.89 -3.10
CA LYS A 30 -38.71 -15.04 -2.03
C LYS A 30 -37.24 -14.72 -2.23
N CYS A 31 -36.40 -15.72 -2.50
CA CYS A 31 -34.94 -15.54 -2.60
C CYS A 31 -34.39 -15.66 -4.03
N GLY A 32 -35.21 -16.08 -5.01
CA GLY A 32 -34.78 -16.23 -6.40
C GLY A 32 -33.88 -17.44 -6.68
N SER A 33 -33.56 -18.26 -5.67
CA SER A 33 -32.71 -19.45 -5.85
C SER A 33 -33.42 -20.51 -6.69
N GLU A 34 -32.67 -21.14 -7.60
CA GLU A 34 -33.12 -22.23 -8.46
C GLU A 34 -32.86 -23.58 -7.76
N PHE A 35 -33.90 -24.42 -7.66
CA PHE A 35 -33.82 -25.72 -7.00
C PHE A 35 -34.74 -26.74 -7.69
N ALA A 36 -34.53 -28.04 -7.44
CA ALA A 36 -35.41 -29.09 -7.96
C ALA A 36 -36.61 -29.31 -7.02
N ILE A 37 -37.83 -29.28 -7.57
CA ILE A 37 -39.05 -29.49 -6.80
C ILE A 37 -39.15 -30.99 -6.45
N PRO A 38 -39.28 -31.38 -5.18
CA PRO A 38 -39.41 -32.79 -4.79
C PRO A 38 -40.72 -33.37 -5.34
N SER A 39 -40.67 -34.50 -6.07
CA SER A 39 -41.86 -35.23 -6.54
C SER A 39 -42.24 -36.33 -5.55
N LEU A 40 -43.54 -36.51 -5.28
CA LEU A 40 -44.02 -37.57 -4.38
C LEU A 40 -44.10 -38.95 -5.07
N GLU A 41 -44.07 -39.02 -6.41
CA GLU A 41 -44.25 -40.27 -7.17
C GLU A 41 -42.94 -41.01 -7.50
N GLY A 42 -41.91 -40.82 -6.69
CA GLY A 42 -40.60 -41.38 -6.97
C GLY A 42 -39.73 -41.45 -5.74
N SER A 43 -40.09 -42.33 -4.80
CA SER A 43 -39.10 -42.98 -3.93
C SER A 43 -38.16 -43.82 -4.80
N ALA A 44 -37.24 -43.17 -5.49
CA ALA A 44 -35.88 -43.64 -5.48
C ALA A 44 -35.16 -42.72 -4.50
N PRO A 45 -34.68 -43.23 -3.36
CA PRO A 45 -33.67 -42.50 -2.59
C PRO A 45 -32.48 -42.41 -3.54
N GLY A 46 -32.37 -41.29 -4.27
CA GLY A 46 -31.08 -40.82 -4.72
C GLY A 46 -30.26 -40.78 -3.45
N GLU A 47 -29.28 -41.70 -3.37
CA GLU A 47 -28.32 -41.82 -2.29
C GLU A 47 -28.08 -40.44 -1.70
N PRO A 48 -28.20 -40.24 -0.37
CA PRO A 48 -27.68 -39.04 0.24
C PRO A 48 -26.22 -38.99 -0.18
N GLY A 49 -25.92 -38.12 -1.14
CA GLY A 49 -24.57 -37.90 -1.63
C GLY A 49 -23.75 -37.74 -0.38
N ALA A 50 -22.87 -38.71 -0.14
CA ALA A 50 -22.10 -38.79 1.08
C ALA A 50 -21.56 -37.38 1.35
N PRO A 51 -21.61 -36.88 2.59
CA PRO A 51 -20.98 -35.60 2.90
C PRO A 51 -19.59 -35.67 2.28
N PRO A 52 -19.15 -34.67 1.47
CA PRO A 52 -17.84 -34.72 0.84
C PRO A 52 -16.89 -35.10 1.95
N THR A 53 -16.29 -36.30 1.84
CA THR A 53 -15.41 -36.79 2.88
C THR A 53 -14.41 -35.67 3.10
N PRO A 54 -14.21 -35.21 4.35
CA PRO A 54 -13.26 -34.14 4.60
C PRO A 54 -11.95 -34.59 3.99
N ILE A 55 -11.57 -33.96 2.88
CA ILE A 55 -10.36 -34.29 2.14
C ILE A 55 -9.26 -33.87 3.09
N SER A 56 -8.79 -34.82 3.90
CA SER A 56 -7.71 -34.59 4.84
C SER A 56 -6.52 -34.19 3.98
N PRO A 57 -5.99 -32.96 4.15
CA PRO A 57 -4.94 -32.48 3.27
C PRO A 57 -3.75 -33.42 3.36
N SER A 58 -3.25 -33.85 2.21
CA SER A 58 -2.06 -34.71 2.13
C SER A 58 -0.92 -34.06 2.94
N PRO A 59 -0.09 -34.85 3.66
CA PRO A 59 1.04 -34.33 4.44
C PRO A 59 1.98 -33.42 3.61
N GLU A 60 2.05 -33.62 2.29
CA GLU A 60 2.82 -32.78 1.37
C GLU A 60 2.32 -31.32 1.33
N ILE A 61 0.99 -31.13 1.29
CA ILE A 61 0.36 -29.81 1.27
C ILE A 61 0.57 -29.10 2.61
N LEU A 62 0.53 -29.85 3.72
CA LEU A 62 0.83 -29.30 5.06
C LEU A 62 2.29 -28.86 5.17
N ALA A 63 3.22 -29.63 4.62
CA ALA A 63 4.64 -29.28 4.59
C ALA A 63 4.89 -28.03 3.72
N GLU A 64 4.27 -27.95 2.54
CA GLU A 64 4.43 -26.82 1.63
C GLU A 64 3.84 -25.52 2.19
N THR A 65 2.63 -25.58 2.76
CA THR A 65 2.03 -24.42 3.43
C THR A 65 2.83 -23.96 4.65
N SER A 66 3.48 -24.87 5.37
CA SER A 66 4.38 -24.53 6.48
C SER A 66 5.63 -23.80 5.99
N ARG A 67 6.23 -24.26 4.88
CA ARG A 67 7.38 -23.58 4.24
C ARG A 67 6.99 -22.20 3.74
N LEU A 68 5.83 -22.05 3.09
CA LEU A 68 5.31 -20.77 2.60
C LEU A 68 5.06 -19.79 3.76
N LYS A 69 4.40 -20.24 4.83
CA LYS A 69 4.18 -19.41 6.02
C LYS A 69 5.49 -18.94 6.64
N LYS A 70 6.47 -19.84 6.76
CA LYS A 70 7.80 -19.49 7.27
C LYS A 70 8.47 -18.44 6.38
N ALA A 71 8.46 -18.63 5.06
CA ALA A 71 9.03 -17.69 4.11
C ALA A 71 8.36 -16.31 4.19
N LEU A 72 7.04 -16.26 4.38
CA LEU A 72 6.30 -15.00 4.54
C LEU A 72 6.71 -14.26 5.82
N VAL A 73 6.89 -14.97 6.94
CA VAL A 73 7.37 -14.38 8.19
C VAL A 73 8.79 -13.84 8.03
N GLU A 74 9.68 -14.60 7.39
CA GLU A 74 11.07 -14.17 7.13
C GLU A 74 11.12 -12.96 6.19
N ALA A 75 10.27 -12.93 5.16
CA ALA A 75 10.14 -11.78 4.26
C ALA A 75 9.62 -10.54 5.02
N GLY A 76 8.59 -10.70 5.86
CA GLY A 76 8.08 -9.63 6.70
C GLY A 76 9.15 -9.06 7.65
N ALA A 77 9.96 -9.93 8.26
CA ALA A 77 11.07 -9.51 9.12
C ALA A 77 12.14 -8.72 8.35
N ARG A 78 12.44 -9.12 7.11
CA ARG A 78 13.38 -8.40 6.24
C ARG A 78 12.85 -7.03 5.85
N THR A 79 11.57 -6.92 5.49
CA THR A 79 10.94 -5.63 5.19
C THR A 79 10.99 -4.70 6.40
N ALA A 80 10.60 -5.20 7.58
CA ALA A 80 10.64 -4.41 8.81
C ALA A 80 12.07 -3.96 9.17
N ALA A 81 13.09 -4.78 8.90
CA ALA A 81 14.49 -4.38 9.11
C ALA A 81 14.94 -3.31 8.10
N ALA A 82 14.53 -3.44 6.83
CA ALA A 82 14.83 -2.45 5.79
C ALA A 82 14.18 -1.10 6.09
N GLU A 83 12.93 -1.09 6.58
CA GLU A 83 12.23 0.14 6.98
C GLU A 83 12.93 0.85 8.15
N ARG A 84 13.42 0.11 9.14
CA ARG A 84 14.22 0.69 10.24
C ARG A 84 15.51 1.32 9.74
N LEU A 85 16.23 0.63 8.86
CA LEU A 85 17.47 1.17 8.27
C LEU A 85 17.18 2.42 7.43
N ALA A 86 16.08 2.44 6.68
CA ALA A 86 15.65 3.61 5.92
C ALA A 86 15.31 4.79 6.85
N ALA A 87 14.60 4.54 7.95
CA ALA A 87 14.29 5.57 8.94
C ALA A 87 15.55 6.12 9.64
N GLU A 88 16.52 5.26 9.96
CA GLU A 88 17.80 5.68 10.52
C GLU A 88 18.56 6.58 9.53
N ARG A 89 18.63 6.18 8.26
CA ARG A 89 19.27 6.99 7.20
C ARG A 89 18.58 8.33 6.97
N ASP A 90 17.24 8.40 7.03
CA ASP A 90 16.51 9.69 6.96
C ASP A 90 16.86 10.57 8.16
N SER A 91 16.91 9.99 9.36
CA SER A 91 17.27 10.73 10.57
C SER A 91 18.70 11.28 10.51
N GLU A 92 19.64 10.50 9.95
CA GLU A 92 21.03 10.92 9.74
C GLU A 92 21.13 12.02 8.68
N ALA A 93 20.43 11.86 7.54
CA ALA A 93 20.40 12.88 6.50
C ALA A 93 19.89 14.23 7.04
N ARG A 94 18.84 14.22 7.87
CA ARG A 94 18.33 15.43 8.54
C ARG A 94 19.37 16.05 9.48
N ARG A 95 20.13 15.25 10.22
CA ARG A 95 21.21 15.74 11.08
C ARG A 95 22.32 16.40 10.28
N GLN A 96 22.71 15.77 9.17
CA GLN A 96 23.73 16.31 8.25
C GLN A 96 23.28 17.63 7.62
N VAL A 97 22.03 17.73 7.17
CA VAL A 97 21.47 18.99 6.64
C VAL A 97 21.50 20.07 7.71
N ALA A 98 21.01 19.78 8.91
CA ALA A 98 21.00 20.75 10.01
C ALA A 98 22.42 21.18 10.42
N GLU A 99 23.40 20.29 10.36
CA GLU A 99 24.81 20.61 10.58
C GLU A 99 25.38 21.50 9.48
N GLY A 100 25.09 21.18 8.22
CA GLY A 100 25.47 22.01 7.08
C GLY A 100 24.89 23.42 7.17
N GLU A 101 23.63 23.57 7.59
CA GLU A 101 23.02 24.89 7.80
C GLU A 101 23.73 25.70 8.88
N ARG A 102 24.11 25.07 10.01
CA ARG A 102 24.90 25.72 11.06
C ARG A 102 26.29 26.13 10.56
N GLU A 103 26.92 25.30 9.74
CA GLU A 103 28.21 25.58 9.12
C GLU A 103 28.13 26.78 8.18
N ILE A 104 27.12 26.80 7.31
CA ILE A 104 26.86 27.92 6.40
C ILE A 104 26.63 29.21 7.17
N GLU A 105 25.85 29.18 8.26
CA GLU A 105 25.64 30.36 9.11
C GLU A 105 26.95 30.84 9.76
N ARG A 106 27.78 29.91 10.27
CA ARG A 106 29.08 30.24 10.85
C ARG A 106 30.00 30.91 9.84
N LEU A 107 30.14 30.31 8.65
CA LEU A 107 30.95 30.86 7.57
C LEU A 107 30.40 32.22 7.10
N GLY A 108 29.09 32.40 7.05
CA GLY A 108 28.47 33.69 6.73
C GLY A 108 28.86 34.80 7.71
N LYS A 109 28.85 34.51 9.02
CA LYS A 109 29.29 35.45 10.06
C LYS A 109 30.79 35.75 9.96
N GLU A 110 31.61 34.74 9.71
CA GLU A 110 33.06 34.89 9.53
C GLU A 110 33.38 35.76 8.30
N MET A 111 32.69 35.54 7.19
CA MET A 111 32.82 36.37 5.99
C MET A 111 32.39 37.82 6.22
N GLU A 112 31.34 38.06 6.99
CA GLU A 112 30.92 39.42 7.36
C GLU A 112 31.94 40.12 8.26
N GLU A 113 32.52 39.41 9.23
CA GLU A 113 33.59 39.93 10.09
C GLU A 113 34.85 40.28 9.27
N LEU A 114 35.27 39.39 8.37
CA LEU A 114 36.38 39.65 7.45
C LEU A 114 36.11 40.86 6.56
N ARG A 115 34.88 41.01 6.05
CA ARG A 115 34.49 42.18 5.26
C ARG A 115 34.51 43.47 6.09
N SER A 116 34.03 43.41 7.33
CA SER A 116 34.02 44.55 8.25
C SER A 116 35.44 45.01 8.60
N THR A 117 36.33 44.07 8.93
CA THR A 117 37.74 44.35 9.25
C THR A 117 38.52 44.85 8.03
N ALA A 118 38.27 44.31 6.83
CA ALA A 118 38.84 44.81 5.59
C ALA A 118 38.35 46.23 5.27
N GLY A 119 37.05 46.51 5.42
CA GLY A 119 36.47 47.85 5.23
C GLY A 119 37.03 48.88 6.21
N ALA A 120 37.22 48.51 7.48
CA ALA A 120 37.84 49.38 8.49
C ALA A 120 39.32 49.71 8.16
N ARG A 121 40.04 48.79 7.52
CA ARG A 121 41.40 49.03 7.02
C ARG A 121 41.46 49.93 5.78
N MET A 122 40.35 50.13 5.07
CA MET A 122 40.28 50.90 3.82
C MET A 122 39.62 52.29 3.97
N ALA A 123 39.30 52.75 5.19
CA ALA A 123 38.85 54.13 5.41
C ALA A 123 40.02 55.15 5.23
N PRO A 124 39.74 56.38 4.77
CA PRO A 124 40.50 57.01 3.69
C PRO A 124 41.72 57.81 4.17
N GLY A 125 42.89 57.43 3.68
CA GLY A 125 44.03 58.32 3.47
C GLY A 125 44.54 58.10 2.06
N GLU A 126 44.68 59.17 1.27
CA GLU A 126 45.33 59.19 -0.05
C GLU A 126 44.49 58.72 -1.26
N ALA A 127 43.36 59.38 -1.48
CA ALA A 127 42.92 59.67 -2.85
C ALA A 127 43.25 61.13 -3.19
N GLU A 128 44.47 61.58 -2.88
CA GLU A 128 45.00 62.86 -3.34
C GLU A 128 45.97 62.56 -4.50
N GLY A 129 45.62 62.92 -5.73
CA GLY A 129 46.64 63.16 -6.75
C GLY A 129 46.77 62.22 -7.95
N ALA A 130 45.75 61.47 -8.38
CA ALA A 130 45.76 60.94 -9.75
C ALA A 130 45.25 62.01 -10.74
N LYS A 131 46.04 63.06 -10.96
CA LYS A 131 45.82 64.04 -12.03
C LYS A 131 45.87 63.28 -13.37
N PRO A 132 44.81 63.26 -14.20
CA PRO A 132 44.89 62.64 -15.51
C PRO A 132 45.98 63.33 -16.33
N PRO A 133 46.83 62.59 -17.07
CA PRO A 133 47.83 63.21 -17.93
C PRO A 133 47.09 64.04 -18.99
N ARG A 134 47.18 65.37 -18.84
CA ARG A 134 46.91 66.30 -19.93
C ARG A 134 48.10 66.22 -20.87
N GLY A 135 48.02 65.36 -21.88
CA GLY A 135 48.95 65.33 -22.99
C GLY A 135 48.24 64.59 -24.12
N GLY A 136 48.07 65.14 -25.31
CA GLY A 136 48.50 66.41 -25.87
C GLY A 136 48.00 66.34 -27.30
N ALA A 137 47.47 67.44 -27.80
CA ALA A 137 47.23 67.59 -29.22
C ALA A 137 48.57 67.47 -29.95
N GLU A 138 48.72 66.52 -30.88
CA GLU A 138 49.64 66.70 -31.98
C GLU A 138 48.96 66.28 -33.28
N ALA A 139 48.93 67.26 -34.17
CA ALA A 139 48.39 67.20 -35.50
C ALA A 139 49.39 66.52 -36.44
N ARG A 140 48.89 65.64 -37.33
CA ARG A 140 49.19 65.63 -38.76
C ARG A 140 48.46 64.51 -39.48
#